data_AF-A0A3B9V984-F1
#
_entry.id   AF-A0A3B9V984-F1
#
_cell.length_a   1.000
_cell.length_b   1.000
_cell.length_c   1.000
_cell.angle_alpha   90.00
_cell.angle_beta   90.00
_cell.angle_gamma   90.00
#
_symmetry.space_group_name_H-M   'P 1'
#
loop_
_entity.id
_entity.type
_entity.pdbx_description
1 polymer ?
#
loop_
_entity_poly.entity_id
_entity_poly.type
_entity_poly.pdbx_seq_one_letter_code
_entity_poly.pdbx_strand_id
1 'polypeptide(L)' 'MRVSDIPEITKLSTSEKILLVEDLWDSIALDEAAVPVPESHKAEIDKRLRRYESAPGSLLSLEELRTRIEKRK' A
#
# COMPACT_ATOMS: atom_id res chain seq x y z
N MET A 1 -16.94 10.00 -11.27
CA MET A 1 -16.25 9.91 -12.57
C MET A 1 -15.65 8.52 -12.70
N ARG A 2 -15.88 7.90 -13.84
CA ARG A 2 -15.19 6.69 -14.31
C ARG A 2 -14.16 7.10 -15.35
N VAL A 3 -13.19 6.21 -15.64
CA VAL A 3 -12.21 6.44 -16.72
C VAL A 3 -12.90 6.69 -18.07
N SER A 4 -14.06 6.05 -18.30
CA SER A 4 -14.90 6.28 -19.49
C SER A 4 -15.44 7.70 -19.62
N ASP A 5 -15.51 8.44 -18.51
CA ASP A 5 -16.04 9.79 -18.47
C ASP A 5 -14.94 10.83 -18.81
N ILE A 6 -13.69 10.39 -18.99
CA ILE A 6 -12.51 11.23 -19.28
C ILE A 6 -11.83 10.71 -20.55
N PRO A 7 -12.31 11.12 -21.73
CA PRO A 7 -11.85 10.57 -23.01
C PRO A 7 -10.34 10.76 -23.25
N GLU A 8 -9.72 11.76 -22.63
CA GLU A 8 -8.27 12.01 -22.67
C GLU A 8 -7.46 10.84 -22.12
N ILE A 9 -7.93 10.18 -21.06
CA ILE A 9 -7.22 9.03 -20.45
C ILE A 9 -7.17 7.87 -21.43
N THR A 10 -8.18 7.70 -22.28
CA THR A 10 -8.19 6.60 -23.26
C THR A 10 -7.13 6.75 -24.34
N LYS A 11 -6.70 7.99 -24.62
CA LYS A 11 -5.66 8.33 -25.61
C LYS A 11 -4.23 8.06 -25.11
N LEU A 12 -4.07 7.93 -23.79
CA LEU A 12 -2.76 7.68 -23.17
C LEU A 12 -2.29 6.24 -23.44
N SER A 13 -0.99 6.10 -23.71
CA SER A 13 -0.29 4.83 -23.66
C SER A 13 -0.34 4.22 -22.25
N THR A 14 -0.02 2.94 -22.13
CA THR A 14 0.05 2.27 -20.82
C THR A 14 1.04 2.96 -19.88
N SER A 15 2.21 3.38 -20.39
CA SER A 15 3.22 4.07 -19.60
C SER A 15 2.73 5.42 -19.08
N GLU A 16 2.07 6.22 -19.93
CA GLU A 16 1.49 7.51 -19.52
C GLU A 16 0.34 7.34 -18.51
N LYS A 17 -0.46 6.27 -18.64
CA LYS A 17 -1.48 5.92 -17.64
C LYS A 17 -0.86 5.59 -16.29
N ILE A 18 0.26 4.88 -16.27
CA ILE A 18 0.98 4.55 -15.03
C ILE A 18 1.49 5.83 -14.36
N LEU A 19 2.14 6.72 -15.13
CA LEU A 19 2.63 8.00 -14.61
C LEU A 19 1.47 8.87 -14.08
N LEU A 20 0.35 8.93 -14.79
CA LEU A 20 -0.83 9.65 -14.33
C LEU A 20 -1.39 9.07 -13.03
N VAL A 21 -1.42 7.74 -12.88
CA VAL A 21 -1.85 7.08 -11.64
C VAL A 21 -0.91 7.43 -10.49
N GLU A 22 0.39 7.47 -10.74
CA GLU A 22 1.41 7.87 -9.76
C GLU A 22 1.22 9.32 -9.31
N ASP A 23 1.14 10.27 -10.25
CA ASP A 23 0.91 11.69 -9.95
C ASP A 23 -0.39 11.92 -9.17
N LEU A 24 -1.46 11.22 -9.54
CA LEU A 24 -2.74 11.29 -8.81
C LEU A 24 -2.61 10.70 -7.40
N TRP A 25 -1.87 9.61 -7.25
CA TRP A 25 -1.64 8.99 -5.96
C TRP A 25 -0.84 9.89 -5.03
N ASP A 26 0.20 10.55 -5.53
CA ASP A 26 0.99 11.52 -4.79
C ASP A 26 0.12 12.70 -4.35
N SER A 27 -0.74 13.22 -5.24
CA SER A 27 -1.69 14.28 -4.89
C SER A 27 -2.67 13.87 -3.80
N ILE A 28 -3.16 12.62 -3.80
CA ILE A 28 -4.06 12.11 -2.76
C ILE A 28 -3.31 11.96 -1.43
N ALA A 29 -2.08 11.46 -1.47
CA ALA A 29 -1.24 11.26 -0.29
C ALA A 29 -0.91 12.58 0.44
N LEU A 30 -0.87 13.71 -0.27
CA LEU A 30 -0.69 15.04 0.33
C LEU A 30 -1.88 15.48 1.21
N ASP A 31 -3.07 14.92 0.99
CA ASP A 31 -4.27 15.22 1.79
C ASP A 31 -4.54 14.11 2.82
N GLU A 32 -3.53 13.86 3.66
CA GLU A 32 -3.56 12.80 4.68
C GLU A 32 -4.72 12.98 5.69
N ALA A 33 -5.20 14.21 5.86
CA ALA A 33 -6.31 14.54 6.75
C ALA A 33 -7.70 14.16 6.19
N ALA A 34 -7.84 14.02 4.86
CA ALA A 34 -9.11 13.67 4.23
C ALA A 34 -9.57 12.24 4.55
N VAL A 35 -8.65 11.34 4.91
CA VAL A 35 -8.96 9.96 5.28
C VAL A 35 -8.47 9.68 6.70
N PRO A 36 -9.28 9.94 7.73
CA PRO A 36 -8.85 9.75 9.11
C PRO A 36 -8.57 8.28 9.37
N VAL A 37 -7.41 7.99 9.96
CA VAL A 37 -7.06 6.63 10.40
C VAL A 37 -7.89 6.29 11.65
N PRO A 38 -8.72 5.24 11.61
CA PRO A 38 -9.51 4.82 12.77
C PRO A 38 -8.62 4.47 13.96
N GLU A 39 -9.04 4.85 15.17
CA GLU A 39 -8.32 4.51 16.41
C GLU A 39 -8.16 2.99 16.59
N SER A 40 -9.10 2.18 16.09
CA SER A 40 -8.99 0.73 16.09
C SER A 40 -7.79 0.21 15.28
N HIS A 41 -7.44 0.87 14.17
CA HIS A 41 -6.27 0.51 13.37
C HIS A 41 -4.99 0.89 14.10
N LYS A 42 -4.93 2.09 14.69
CA LYS A 42 -3.78 2.54 15.49
C LYS A 42 -3.53 1.59 16.67
N ALA A 43 -4.58 1.25 17.42
CA ALA A 43 -4.50 0.35 18.55
C ALA A 43 -4.01 -1.06 18.17
N GLU A 44 -4.42 -1.60 17.00
CA GLU A 44 -3.93 -2.89 16.53
C GLU A 44 -2.46 -2.82 16.09
N ILE A 45 -2.03 -1.72 15.45
CA ILE A 45 -0.62 -1.49 15.12
C ILE A 45 0.23 -1.45 16.40
N ASP A 46 -0.18 -0.65 17.39
CA ASP A 46 0.52 -0.54 18.67
C ASP A 46 0.63 -1.90 19.38
N LYS A 47 -0.46 -2.67 19.37
CA LYS A 47 -0.49 -4.01 19.95
C LYS A 47 0.47 -4.97 19.23
N ARG A 48 0.54 -4.91 17.89
CA ARG A 48 1.48 -5.74 17.10
C ARG A 48 2.92 -5.32 17.34
N LEU A 49 3.19 -4.03 17.43
CA LEU A 49 4.52 -3.48 17.71
C LEU A 49 5.00 -3.92 19.09
N ARG A 50 4.19 -3.75 20.14
CA ARG A 50 4.54 -4.21 21.50
C ARG A 50 4.78 -5.72 21.55
N ARG A 51 3.98 -6.51 20.82
CA ARG A 51 4.20 -7.96 20.71
C ARG A 51 5.57 -8.23 20.11
N TYR A 52 5.90 -7.58 18.99
CA TYR A 52 7.20 -7.70 18.34
C TYR A 52 8.36 -7.29 19.26
N GLU A 53 8.27 -6.16 19.97
CA GLU A 53 9.32 -5.71 20.89
C GLU A 53 9.52 -6.66 22.08
N SER A 54 8.43 -7.19 22.63
CA SER A 54 8.48 -8.11 23.78
C SER A 54 8.97 -9.52 23.42
N ALA A 55 8.66 -9.97 22.20
CA ALA A 55 9.04 -11.26 21.67
C ALA A 55 8.97 -11.16 20.14
N PRO A 56 10.10 -10.88 19.46
CA PRO A 56 10.12 -10.67 18.01
C PRO A 56 9.51 -11.84 17.22
N GLY A 57 9.46 -13.03 17.83
CA GLY A 57 9.01 -14.25 17.17
C GLY A 57 9.91 -14.58 15.99
N SER A 58 9.43 -15.46 15.12
CA SER A 58 10.06 -15.72 13.82
C SER A 58 9.48 -14.75 12.79
N LEU A 59 9.79 -13.46 12.91
CA LEU A 59 9.65 -12.60 11.73
C LEU A 59 10.61 -13.10 10.66
N LEU A 60 10.15 -13.06 9.42
CA LEU A 60 10.97 -13.40 8.28
C LEU A 60 11.52 -12.09 7.73
N SER A 61 12.82 -12.08 7.43
CA SER A 61 13.34 -11.12 6.47
C SER A 61 12.60 -11.26 5.14
N LEU A 62 12.65 -10.22 4.31
CA LEU A 62 12.04 -10.27 2.98
C LEU A 62 12.58 -11.47 2.16
N GLU A 63 13.87 -11.76 2.32
CA GLU A 63 14.54 -12.90 1.67
C GLU A 63 13.97 -14.23 2.18
N GLU A 64 13.87 -14.40 3.50
CA GLU A 64 13.32 -15.62 4.12
C GLU A 64 11.85 -15.85 3.73
N LEU A 65 11.05 -14.78 3.66
CA LEU A 65 9.67 -14.82 3.19
C LEU A 65 9.61 -15.30 1.74
N ARG A 66 10.43 -14.72 0.87
CA ARG A 66 10.49 -15.07 -0.55
C ARG A 66 10.88 -16.53 -0.74
N THR A 67 11.95 -16.98 -0.09
CA THR A 67 12.39 -18.39 -0.14
C THR A 67 11.28 -19.34 0.32
N ARG A 68 10.51 -18.98 1.35
CA ARG A 68 9.43 -19.81 1.86
C ARG A 68 8.22 -19.88 0.93
N ILE A 69 7.91 -18.80 0.20
CA ILE A 69 6.85 -18.80 -0.82
C ILE A 69 7.27 -19.66 -2.02
N GLU A 70 8.53 -19.53 -2.46
CA GLU A 70 9.06 -20.32 -3.58
C GLU A 70 9.10 -21.82 -3.27
N LYS A 71 9.44 -22.22 -2.04
CA LYS A 71 9.41 -23.63 -1.57
C LYS A 71 8.01 -24.26 -1.48
N ARG A 72 6.93 -23.47 -1.54
CA ARG A 72 5.54 -23.94 -1.48
C ARG A 72 4.91 -24.16 -2.86
N LYS A 73 5.59 -23.74 -3.93
CA LYS A 73 5.25 -24.10 -5.31
C LYS A 73 5.82 -25.46 -5.63
#